data_AF-A0A931M0G6-F1
#
_entry.id   AF-A0A931M0G6-F1
#
_cell.length_a   1.000
_cell.length_b   1.000
_cell.length_c   1.000
_cell.angle_alpha   90.00
_cell.angle_beta   90.00
_cell.angle_gamma   90.00
#
_symmetry.space_group_name_H-M   'P 1'
#
loop_
_entity.id
_entity.type
_entity.pdbx_description
1 polymer ?
#
loop_
_entity_poly.entity_id
_entity_poly.type
_entity_poly.pdbx_seq_one_letter_code
_entity_poly.pdbx_strand_id
1 'polypeptide(L)'
;KLNGQWKLIDATWGSGYTDYASGQCHKSRNEQYFLGDPAFFIYKHLPIKPEWQLLDSAITANQFCNWPFVDEGYTVNNITKVYPFQLYIDRKAGDTVQFKFYTSKQFSHIALESLDNQVVERERLNAGNGYYSYTFRPKKAGEYDLRVSLFYIDEKARYSYVTYTPALIYRLRVKPK
;
A
#
# COMPACT_ATOMS: atom_id res chain seq x y z
N LYS A 1 5.54 27.50 -8.64
CA LYS A 1 6.87 27.57 -7.99
C LYS A 1 6.76 28.50 -6.79
N LEU A 2 7.12 28.05 -5.59
CA LEU A 2 7.09 28.84 -4.34
C LEU A 2 8.49 28.88 -3.76
N ASN A 3 8.98 30.05 -3.36
CA ASN A 3 10.33 30.24 -2.79
C ASN A 3 11.45 29.56 -3.60
N GLY A 4 11.40 29.68 -4.93
CA GLY A 4 12.43 29.09 -5.79
C GLY A 4 12.32 27.58 -6.00
N GLN A 5 11.34 26.90 -5.40
CA GLN A 5 11.14 25.45 -5.51
C GLN A 5 9.83 25.09 -6.21
N TRP A 6 9.87 24.06 -7.04
CA TRP A 6 8.65 23.44 -7.55
C TRP A 6 7.97 22.68 -6.41
N LYS A 7 6.63 22.74 -6.38
CA LYS A 7 5.79 22.07 -5.40
C LYS A 7 4.67 21.38 -6.15
N LEU A 8 4.35 20.15 -5.76
CA LEU A 8 3.33 19.34 -6.41
C LEU A 8 1.99 19.51 -5.69
N ILE A 9 0.91 19.59 -6.46
CA ILE A 9 -0.45 19.67 -5.94
C ILE A 9 -1.31 18.72 -6.79
N ASP A 10 -2.08 17.86 -6.13
CA ASP A 10 -3.18 17.12 -6.74
C ASP A 10 -4.50 17.68 -6.20
N ALA A 11 -5.20 18.43 -7.05
CA ALA A 11 -6.46 19.06 -6.71
C ALA A 11 -7.64 18.09 -6.70
N THR A 12 -7.49 16.91 -7.30
CA THR A 12 -8.53 15.88 -7.32
C THR A 12 -8.46 15.08 -6.03
N TRP A 13 -7.36 14.34 -5.82
CA TRP A 13 -7.20 13.47 -4.64
C TRP A 13 -6.96 14.27 -3.35
N GLY A 14 -6.53 15.53 -3.46
CA GLY A 14 -6.43 16.43 -2.30
C GLY A 14 -7.75 17.04 -1.83
N SER A 15 -8.83 17.00 -2.63
CA SER A 15 -10.10 17.67 -2.32
C SER A 15 -11.13 16.80 -1.59
N GLY A 16 -11.00 15.47 -1.69
CA GLY A 16 -11.93 14.50 -1.15
C GLY A 16 -12.14 13.31 -2.06
N TYR A 17 -13.30 12.67 -1.94
CA TYR A 17 -13.67 11.50 -2.75
C TYR A 17 -15.11 11.59 -3.24
N THR A 18 -15.41 10.87 -4.32
CA THR A 18 -16.77 10.70 -4.83
C THR A 18 -17.30 9.36 -4.35
N ASP A 19 -18.45 9.37 -3.67
CA ASP A 19 -19.24 8.17 -3.46
C ASP A 19 -19.96 7.83 -4.77
N TYR A 20 -19.50 6.78 -5.46
CA TYR A 20 -20.07 6.37 -6.74
C TYR A 20 -21.48 5.78 -6.62
N ALA A 21 -21.89 5.30 -5.45
CA ALA A 21 -23.24 4.76 -5.26
C ALA A 21 -24.28 5.87 -5.18
N SER A 22 -23.97 6.96 -4.48
CA SER A 22 -24.85 8.12 -4.34
C SER A 22 -24.58 9.23 -5.37
N GLY A 23 -23.43 9.21 -6.04
CA GLY A 23 -22.94 10.27 -6.92
C GLY A 23 -22.46 11.52 -6.16
N GLN A 24 -22.41 11.49 -4.83
CA GLN A 24 -22.07 12.65 -4.02
C GLN A 24 -20.55 12.82 -3.88
N CYS A 25 -20.09 14.07 -4.00
CA CYS A 25 -18.70 14.42 -3.70
C CYS A 25 -18.58 14.81 -2.23
N HIS A 26 -17.81 14.03 -1.48
CA HIS A 26 -17.50 14.30 -0.09
C HIS A 26 -16.17 15.06 0.00
N LYS A 27 -16.24 16.29 0.51
CA LYS A 27 -15.04 17.09 0.77
C LYS A 27 -14.28 16.48 1.95
N SER A 28 -13.06 16.06 1.70
CA SER A 28 -12.14 15.55 2.71
C SER A 28 -10.73 15.96 2.29
N ARG A 29 -10.25 17.07 2.86
CA ARG A 29 -8.96 17.61 2.46
C ARG A 29 -7.85 16.66 2.88
N ASN A 30 -7.10 16.14 1.90
CA ASN A 30 -5.91 15.35 2.16
C ASN A 30 -4.66 16.20 1.94
N GLU A 31 -4.03 16.60 3.05
CA GLU A 31 -2.87 17.50 3.02
C GLU A 31 -1.64 16.89 2.36
N GLN A 32 -1.55 15.56 2.24
CA GLN A 32 -0.44 14.88 1.56
C GLN A 32 -0.35 15.27 0.07
N TYR A 33 -1.48 15.67 -0.53
CA TYR A 33 -1.55 16.11 -1.93
C TYR A 33 -1.41 17.64 -2.09
N PHE A 34 -1.23 18.39 -1.00
CA PHE A 34 -1.04 19.84 -1.04
C PHE A 34 0.43 20.20 -0.76
N LEU A 35 1.13 20.72 -1.78
CA LEU A 35 2.57 20.99 -1.71
C LEU A 35 3.38 19.74 -1.32
N GLY A 36 2.91 18.58 -1.76
CA GLY A 36 3.40 17.29 -1.28
C GLY A 36 4.79 16.94 -1.79
N ASP A 37 5.39 15.97 -1.11
CA ASP A 37 6.71 15.44 -1.40
C ASP A 37 6.71 14.71 -2.76
N PRO A 38 7.63 15.04 -3.70
CA PRO A 38 7.80 14.27 -4.93
C PRO A 38 7.97 12.76 -4.72
N ALA A 39 8.64 12.34 -3.64
CA ALA A 39 8.81 10.93 -3.29
C ALA A 39 7.50 10.25 -2.89
N PHE A 40 6.50 11.00 -2.44
CA PHE A 40 5.15 10.50 -2.22
C PHE A 40 4.34 10.47 -3.53
N PHE A 41 4.43 11.52 -4.34
CA PHE A 41 3.70 11.62 -5.61
C PHE A 41 4.07 10.51 -6.60
N ILE A 42 5.35 10.15 -6.68
CA ILE A 42 5.84 9.18 -7.67
C ILE A 42 5.24 7.78 -7.51
N TYR A 43 4.67 7.43 -6.35
CA TYR A 43 3.98 6.16 -6.17
C TYR A 43 2.63 6.09 -6.90
N LYS A 44 2.08 7.25 -7.27
CA LYS A 44 0.73 7.39 -7.86
C LYS A 44 0.76 8.11 -9.21
N HIS A 45 1.79 8.93 -9.45
CA HIS A 45 1.87 9.83 -10.59
C HIS A 45 3.26 9.76 -11.23
N LEU A 46 3.36 9.06 -12.36
CA LEU A 46 4.55 9.11 -13.20
C LEU A 46 4.35 10.15 -14.33
N PRO A 47 5.06 11.29 -14.32
CA PRO A 47 4.96 12.27 -15.39
C PRO A 47 5.62 11.75 -16.68
N ILE A 48 5.10 12.21 -17.82
CA ILE A 48 5.62 11.87 -19.16
C ILE A 48 7.09 12.30 -19.31
N LYS A 49 7.44 13.49 -18.79
CA LYS A 49 8.81 13.97 -18.82
C LYS A 49 9.51 13.72 -17.47
N PRO A 50 10.67 13.02 -17.44
CA PRO A 50 11.33 12.62 -16.20
C PRO A 50 11.72 13.78 -15.26
N GLU A 51 12.03 14.96 -15.80
CA GLU A 51 12.41 16.13 -14.99
C GLU A 51 11.29 16.61 -14.05
N TRP A 52 10.02 16.32 -14.38
CA TRP A 52 8.88 16.67 -13.55
C TRP A 52 8.62 15.70 -12.41
N GLN A 53 9.41 14.63 -12.31
CA GLN A 53 9.39 13.79 -11.11
C GLN A 53 9.95 14.54 -9.91
N LEU A 54 10.83 15.54 -10.12
CA LEU A 54 11.46 16.32 -9.04
C LEU A 54 12.16 15.44 -7.99
N LEU A 55 12.65 14.27 -8.41
CA LEU A 55 13.43 13.33 -7.61
C LEU A 55 14.91 13.44 -7.96
N ASP A 56 15.78 13.09 -7.00
CA ASP A 56 17.23 12.99 -7.24
C ASP A 56 17.59 11.90 -8.26
N SER A 57 16.76 10.85 -8.33
CA SER A 57 16.91 9.75 -9.29
C SER A 57 15.56 9.47 -9.95
N ALA A 58 15.50 9.65 -11.27
CA ALA A 58 14.29 9.45 -12.03
C ALA A 58 13.91 7.96 -12.08
N ILE A 59 12.63 7.70 -11.84
CA ILE A 59 11.97 6.41 -11.96
C ILE A 59 11.55 6.19 -13.41
N THR A 60 11.85 5.01 -13.94
CA THR A 60 11.43 4.61 -15.28
C THR A 60 9.99 4.11 -15.29
N ALA A 61 9.32 4.17 -16.45
CA ALA A 61 8.00 3.57 -16.64
C ALA A 61 7.98 2.08 -16.26
N ASN A 62 9.04 1.34 -16.60
CA ASN A 62 9.15 -0.07 -16.25
C ASN A 62 9.23 -0.28 -14.73
N GLN A 63 9.97 0.54 -13.98
CA GLN A 63 10.01 0.45 -12.52
C GLN A 63 8.63 0.76 -11.92
N PHE A 64 8.01 1.87 -12.33
CA PHE A 64 6.70 2.30 -11.86
C PHE A 64 5.62 1.22 -12.10
N CYS A 65 5.54 0.67 -13.32
CA CYS A 65 4.58 -0.38 -13.65
C CYS A 65 4.83 -1.71 -12.91
N ASN A 66 6.03 -1.92 -12.39
CA ASN A 66 6.39 -3.11 -11.64
C ASN A 66 6.30 -2.91 -10.13
N TRP A 67 5.94 -1.73 -9.61
CA TRP A 67 5.73 -1.53 -8.17
C TRP A 67 4.36 -2.03 -7.72
N PRO A 68 4.22 -2.53 -6.48
CA PRO A 68 2.90 -2.76 -5.91
C PRO A 68 2.12 -1.45 -5.88
N PHE A 69 0.79 -1.53 -5.95
CA PHE A 69 -0.01 -0.32 -5.77
C PHE A 69 0.13 0.15 -4.33
N VAL A 70 0.66 1.36 -4.15
CA VAL A 70 0.81 1.99 -2.84
C VAL A 70 -0.45 2.78 -2.51
N ASP A 71 -1.06 2.40 -1.40
CA ASP A 71 -2.31 3.00 -0.93
C ASP A 71 -2.07 3.83 0.34
N GLU A 72 -3.07 4.56 0.81
CA GLU A 72 -2.94 5.55 1.89
C GLU A 72 -2.37 4.95 3.18
N GLY A 73 -2.66 3.69 3.46
CA GLY A 73 -2.14 2.96 4.61
C GLY A 73 -0.61 2.91 4.63
N TYR A 74 0.09 2.99 3.49
CA TYR A 74 1.56 3.02 3.47
C TYR A 74 2.10 4.25 4.19
N THR A 75 1.53 5.41 3.86
CA THR A 75 1.94 6.70 4.41
C THR A 75 1.38 6.91 5.81
N VAL A 76 0.09 6.62 6.03
CA VAL A 76 -0.54 6.71 7.35
C VAL A 76 0.18 5.82 8.37
N ASN A 77 0.72 4.67 7.95
CA ASN A 77 1.43 3.76 8.82
C ASN A 77 2.94 4.01 8.92
N ASN A 78 3.45 5.13 8.39
CA ASN A 78 4.89 5.47 8.34
C ASN A 78 5.75 4.31 7.81
N ILE A 79 5.26 3.58 6.81
CA ILE A 79 6.04 2.52 6.17
C ILE A 79 7.09 3.20 5.30
N THR A 80 8.35 2.81 5.48
CA THR A 80 9.50 3.40 4.76
C THR A 80 10.12 2.44 3.77
N LYS A 81 9.92 1.13 4.00
CA LYS A 81 10.47 0.08 3.15
C LYS A 81 9.65 -1.18 3.29
N VAL A 82 9.48 -1.90 2.20
CA VAL A 82 8.74 -3.15 2.18
C VAL A 82 9.44 -4.20 1.33
N TYR A 83 9.17 -5.46 1.64
CA TYR A 83 9.56 -6.58 0.82
C TYR A 83 8.39 -7.57 0.70
N PRO A 84 8.14 -8.14 -0.49
CA PRO A 84 8.73 -7.74 -1.78
C PRO A 84 8.21 -6.37 -2.25
N PHE A 85 8.98 -5.62 -3.04
CA PHE A 85 8.50 -4.37 -3.67
C PHE A 85 8.38 -4.54 -5.19
N GLN A 86 7.50 -5.47 -5.57
CA GLN A 86 7.13 -5.73 -6.96
C GLN A 86 5.63 -6.05 -7.04
N LEU A 87 4.95 -5.64 -8.11
CA LEU A 87 3.52 -5.84 -8.31
C LEU A 87 3.19 -7.32 -8.41
N TYR A 88 3.87 -8.01 -9.33
CA TYR A 88 3.62 -9.42 -9.61
C TYR A 88 4.49 -10.30 -8.72
N ILE A 89 3.85 -11.24 -8.03
CA ILE A 89 4.52 -12.28 -7.26
C ILE A 89 4.11 -13.62 -7.85
N ASP A 90 5.07 -14.37 -8.39
CA ASP A 90 4.80 -15.71 -8.95
C ASP A 90 5.18 -16.81 -7.97
N ARG A 91 4.27 -17.74 -7.70
CA ARG A 91 4.47 -18.88 -6.82
C ARG A 91 3.80 -20.14 -7.35
N LYS A 92 4.16 -21.30 -6.81
CA LYS A 92 3.43 -22.55 -6.98
C LYS A 92 2.58 -22.84 -5.74
N ALA A 93 1.52 -23.63 -5.91
CA ALA A 93 0.65 -24.01 -4.80
C ALA A 93 1.45 -24.72 -3.70
N GLY A 94 1.38 -24.19 -2.47
CA GLY A 94 2.15 -24.67 -1.32
C GLY A 94 3.43 -23.88 -1.01
N ASP A 95 3.92 -23.05 -1.94
CA ASP A 95 5.00 -22.09 -1.68
C ASP A 95 4.55 -20.99 -0.72
N THR A 96 5.50 -20.17 -0.25
CA THR A 96 5.22 -19.04 0.63
C THR A 96 5.67 -17.70 0.04
N VAL A 97 5.05 -16.64 0.55
CA VAL A 97 5.44 -15.25 0.31
C VAL A 97 5.75 -14.62 1.66
N GLN A 98 6.99 -14.17 1.84
CA GLN A 98 7.38 -13.43 3.04
C GLN A 98 7.20 -11.93 2.79
N PHE A 99 6.36 -11.31 3.60
CA PHE A 99 6.21 -9.87 3.67
C PHE A 99 7.05 -9.29 4.80
N LYS A 100 7.72 -8.17 4.56
CA LYS A 100 8.40 -7.37 5.58
C LYS A 100 8.04 -5.90 5.43
N PHE A 101 7.86 -5.20 6.54
CA PHE A 101 7.48 -3.79 6.60
C PHE A 101 8.36 -3.07 7.61
N TYR A 102 9.11 -2.08 7.17
CA TYR A 102 9.91 -1.21 8.05
C TYR A 102 9.10 0.04 8.35
N THR A 103 8.85 0.28 9.62
CA THR A 103 8.00 1.38 10.10
C THR A 103 8.42 1.78 11.50
N SER A 104 8.19 3.05 11.85
CA SER A 104 8.34 3.57 13.21
C SER A 104 7.08 3.41 14.05
N LYS A 105 5.93 3.03 13.46
CA LYS A 105 4.68 2.78 14.17
C LYS A 105 4.60 1.34 14.68
N GLN A 106 3.81 1.16 15.73
CA GLN A 106 3.59 -0.14 16.34
C GLN A 106 2.35 -0.82 15.76
N PHE A 107 2.50 -2.08 15.39
CA PHE A 107 1.44 -2.95 14.90
C PHE A 107 1.48 -4.29 15.63
N SER A 108 0.33 -4.96 15.70
CA SER A 108 0.24 -6.32 16.23
C SER A 108 -0.19 -7.33 15.18
N HIS A 109 -0.94 -6.89 14.16
CA HIS A 109 -1.56 -7.78 13.19
C HIS A 109 -1.44 -7.27 11.75
N ILE A 110 -1.58 -8.21 10.82
CA ILE A 110 -1.68 -8.00 9.38
C ILE A 110 -3.00 -8.56 8.89
N ALA A 111 -3.63 -7.87 7.94
CA ALA A 111 -4.72 -8.41 7.16
C ALA A 111 -4.29 -8.60 5.72
N LEU A 112 -4.65 -9.76 5.15
CA LEU A 112 -4.48 -10.10 3.76
C LEU A 112 -5.86 -10.40 3.16
N GLU A 113 -6.30 -9.56 2.23
CA GLU A 113 -7.64 -9.63 1.66
C GLU A 113 -7.57 -9.73 0.14
N SER A 114 -8.28 -10.70 -0.43
CA SER A 114 -8.50 -10.83 -1.87
C SER A 114 -9.93 -11.31 -2.10
N LEU A 115 -10.78 -10.43 -2.65
CA LEU A 115 -12.20 -10.70 -2.85
C LEU A 115 -12.43 -11.82 -3.87
N ASP A 116 -11.63 -11.86 -4.93
CA ASP A 116 -11.79 -12.82 -6.04
C ASP A 116 -11.55 -14.28 -5.61
N ASN A 117 -10.68 -14.50 -4.62
CA ASN A 117 -10.37 -15.83 -4.10
C ASN A 117 -10.83 -16.05 -2.66
N GLN A 118 -11.59 -15.11 -2.09
CA GLN A 118 -12.05 -15.14 -0.70
C GLN A 118 -10.90 -15.37 0.30
N VAL A 119 -9.71 -14.83 0.02
CA VAL A 119 -8.63 -14.81 1.01
C VAL A 119 -8.97 -13.71 1.98
N VAL A 120 -9.16 -14.07 3.24
CA VAL A 120 -9.26 -13.15 4.37
C VAL A 120 -8.46 -13.77 5.50
N GLU A 121 -7.19 -13.37 5.62
CA GLU A 121 -6.35 -13.74 6.76
C GLU A 121 -6.15 -12.53 7.67
N ARG A 122 -6.22 -12.74 8.98
CA ARG A 122 -5.96 -11.74 10.01
C ARG A 122 -5.10 -12.37 11.07
N GLU A 123 -3.81 -12.08 11.01
CA GLU A 123 -2.80 -12.86 11.73
C GLU A 123 -1.82 -11.97 12.46
N ARG A 124 -1.19 -12.52 13.50
CA ARG A 124 -0.19 -11.80 14.29
C ARG A 124 1.10 -11.62 13.49
N LEU A 125 1.64 -10.40 13.54
CA LEU A 125 2.93 -10.08 12.94
C LEU A 125 4.08 -10.61 13.79
N ASN A 126 5.16 -11.02 13.13
CA ASN A 126 6.45 -11.24 13.79
C ASN A 126 7.22 -9.92 13.84
N ALA A 127 7.55 -9.45 15.04
CA ALA A 127 8.38 -8.26 15.22
C ALA A 127 9.87 -8.60 15.11
N GLY A 128 10.60 -7.79 14.35
CA GLY A 128 12.07 -7.78 14.29
C GLY A 128 12.61 -6.40 14.66
N ASN A 129 13.93 -6.22 14.54
CA ASN A 129 14.54 -4.93 14.83
C ASN A 129 14.20 -3.88 13.75
N GLY A 130 13.23 -3.00 14.05
CA GLY A 130 12.78 -1.94 13.15
C GLY A 130 11.86 -2.38 12.00
N TYR A 131 11.35 -3.62 12.05
CA TYR A 131 10.41 -4.13 11.04
C TYR A 131 9.41 -5.13 11.61
N TYR A 132 8.29 -5.31 10.90
CA TYR A 132 7.34 -6.41 11.08
C TYR A 132 7.38 -7.36 9.89
N SER A 133 7.07 -8.63 10.11
CA SER A 133 7.05 -9.63 9.05
C SER A 133 5.95 -10.67 9.20
N TYR A 134 5.47 -11.18 8.07
CA TYR A 134 4.48 -12.24 7.98
C TYR A 134 4.77 -13.15 6.80
N THR A 135 4.50 -14.45 6.95
CA THR A 135 4.69 -15.43 5.88
C THR A 135 3.34 -15.97 5.46
N PHE A 136 2.89 -15.56 4.28
CA PHE A 136 1.66 -16.02 3.69
C PHE A 136 1.89 -17.31 2.90
N ARG A 137 0.97 -18.28 3.02
CA ARG A 137 0.97 -19.52 2.24
C ARG A 137 -0.36 -19.67 1.49
N PRO A 138 -0.41 -19.38 0.18
CA PRO A 138 -1.62 -19.56 -0.61
C PRO A 138 -2.08 -21.02 -0.60
N LYS A 139 -3.35 -21.24 -0.22
CA LYS A 139 -3.92 -22.60 -0.11
C LYS A 139 -4.39 -23.17 -1.45
N LYS A 140 -4.71 -22.32 -2.42
CA LYS A 140 -5.23 -22.69 -3.74
C LYS A 140 -4.35 -22.09 -4.83
N ALA A 141 -4.38 -22.69 -6.02
CA ALA A 141 -3.87 -22.04 -7.22
C ALA A 141 -4.89 -20.97 -7.69
N GLY A 142 -4.41 -19.92 -8.34
CA GLY A 142 -5.24 -18.79 -8.76
C GLY A 142 -4.45 -17.48 -8.82
N GLU A 143 -5.12 -16.42 -9.28
CA GLU A 143 -4.58 -15.06 -9.26
C GLU A 143 -5.29 -14.24 -8.19
N TYR A 144 -4.52 -13.60 -7.32
CA TYR A 144 -5.01 -12.84 -6.17
C TYR A 144 -4.63 -11.37 -6.31
N ASP A 145 -5.63 -10.49 -6.30
CA ASP A 145 -5.44 -9.09 -5.93
C ASP A 145 -5.36 -9.01 -4.41
N LEU A 146 -4.14 -9.07 -3.88
CA LEU A 146 -3.85 -9.20 -2.47
C LEU A 146 -3.66 -7.82 -1.83
N ARG A 147 -4.68 -7.34 -1.13
CA ARG A 147 -4.63 -6.12 -0.32
C ARG A 147 -4.01 -6.43 1.03
N VAL A 148 -3.03 -5.63 1.41
CA VAL A 148 -2.23 -5.83 2.62
C VAL A 148 -2.34 -4.64 3.54
N SER A 149 -2.81 -4.89 4.76
CA SER A 149 -3.06 -3.86 5.77
C SER A 149 -2.37 -4.21 7.08
N LEU A 150 -1.82 -3.21 7.77
CA LEU A 150 -1.24 -3.37 9.10
C LEU A 150 -2.16 -2.70 10.11
N PHE A 151 -2.40 -3.36 11.24
CA PHE A 151 -3.26 -2.81 12.29
C PHE A 151 -2.82 -3.26 13.69
N TYR A 152 -3.31 -2.53 14.68
CA TYR A 152 -3.14 -2.84 16.08
C TYR A 152 -4.49 -3.24 16.67
N ILE A 153 -4.53 -4.39 17.34
CA ILE A 153 -5.65 -4.79 18.20
C ILE A 153 -5.31 -4.36 19.62
N ASP A 154 -6.17 -3.52 20.20
CA ASP A 154 -6.15 -3.27 21.64
C ASP A 154 -6.93 -4.38 22.35
N GLU A 155 -6.21 -5.29 23.01
CA GLU A 155 -6.80 -6.41 23.76
C GLU A 155 -7.72 -5.97 24.92
N LYS A 156 -7.67 -4.68 25.32
CA LYS A 156 -8.56 -4.12 26.35
C LYS A 156 -9.85 -3.51 25.78
N ALA A 157 -9.93 -3.31 24.47
CA ALA A 157 -11.11 -2.75 23.83
C ALA A 157 -12.20 -3.83 23.67
N ARG A 158 -13.31 -3.69 24.41
CA ARG A 158 -14.42 -4.68 24.42
C ARG A 158 -15.16 -4.83 23.08
N TYR A 159 -15.01 -3.87 22.16
CA TYR A 159 -15.47 -3.95 20.79
C TYR A 159 -14.56 -3.08 19.92
N SER A 160 -13.95 -3.63 18.87
CA SER A 160 -13.26 -2.84 17.87
C SER A 160 -13.60 -3.38 16.48
N TYR A 161 -14.51 -2.70 15.78
CA TYR A 161 -14.53 -2.74 14.32
C TYR A 161 -13.26 -2.02 13.87
N VAL A 162 -12.15 -2.75 13.73
CA VAL A 162 -10.92 -2.17 13.21
C VAL A 162 -11.10 -2.07 11.69
N THR A 163 -11.52 -0.90 11.23
CA THR A 163 -11.33 -0.54 9.82
C THR A 163 -9.86 -0.22 9.66
N TYR A 164 -9.17 -1.02 8.83
CA TYR A 164 -7.78 -0.78 8.47
C TYR A 164 -7.71 -0.35 7.01
N THR A 165 -6.91 0.69 6.76
CA THR A 165 -6.65 1.17 5.39
C THR A 165 -5.57 0.30 4.76
N PRO A 166 -5.79 -0.26 3.56
CA PRO A 166 -4.74 -0.98 2.82
C PRO A 166 -3.50 -0.12 2.65
N ALA A 167 -2.34 -0.73 2.79
CA ALA A 167 -1.05 -0.09 2.53
C ALA A 167 -0.53 -0.43 1.14
N LEU A 168 -0.69 -1.69 0.73
CA LEU A 168 -0.14 -2.21 -0.52
C LEU A 168 -1.12 -3.16 -1.18
N ILE A 169 -1.13 -3.19 -2.50
CA ILE A 169 -1.85 -4.19 -3.28
C ILE A 169 -0.88 -4.89 -4.24
N TYR A 170 -0.87 -6.21 -4.16
CA TYR A 170 -0.04 -7.09 -5.01
C TYR A 170 -0.92 -7.92 -5.95
N ARG A 171 -0.34 -8.33 -7.07
CA ARG A 171 -0.89 -9.37 -7.96
C ARG A 171 -0.12 -10.67 -7.75
N LEU A 172 -0.64 -11.53 -6.87
CA LEU A 172 -0.04 -12.84 -6.61
C LEU A 172 -0.61 -13.87 -7.57
N ARG A 173 0.25 -14.54 -8.35
CA ARG A 173 -0.13 -15.60 -9.28
C ARG A 173 0.40 -16.93 -8.75
N VAL A 174 -0.51 -17.84 -8.42
CA VAL A 174 -0.20 -19.15 -7.87
C VAL A 174 -0.52 -20.21 -8.90
N LYS A 175 0.51 -20.83 -9.46
CA LYS A 175 0.36 -21.95 -10.40
C LYS A 175 0.06 -23.26 -9.66
N PRO A 176 -0.67 -24.20 -10.27
CA PRO A 176 -0.76 -25.57 -9.76
C PRO A 176 0.63 -26.19 -9.56
N LYS A 177 0.69 -27.23 -8.72
CA LYS A 177 1.92 -28.01 -8.52
C LYS A 177 2.35 -28.73 -9.79
#